data_AF-A0A202DHS2-F1
#
_entry.id   AF-A0A202DHS2-F1
#
_cell.length_a   1.000
_cell.length_b   1.000
_cell.length_c   1.000
_cell.angle_alpha   90.00
_cell.angle_beta   90.00
_cell.angle_gamma   90.00
#
_symmetry.space_group_name_H-M   'P 1'
#
loop_
_entity.id
_entity.type
_entity.pdbx_description
1 polymer ?
#
loop_
_entity_poly.entity_id
_entity_poly.type
_entity_poly.pdbx_seq_one_letter_code
_entity_poly.pdbx_strand_id
1 'polypeptide(L)'
;MTEKLKKYWKFISEDIWDVELTSLTLQKRWGVKSLRVLHLVFKGFKEDKCPLHASALTFNSLMAVMPVLALSLALARVFGGADLAERQVRKVVYEITSRLEVTANVDETGESFPKPPVALAPPAEDGVWTTAEIADELNKAVDAGFSQMEQINFAALGSVGLAFLLWMVIVVLGKVEDSFNTVWGVARGRPYHRKIIDYLFMVIILPLLITMAASFSIAELAAKFLHGSLATDIDAVTKTGMWRNL
;
A
#
# COMPACT_ATOMS: atom_id res chain seq x y z
N MET A 1 -28.01 17.99 52.63
CA MET A 1 -27.76 17.87 51.16
C MET A 1 -28.04 16.45 50.64
N THR A 2 -27.92 15.43 51.47
CA THR A 2 -28.11 14.00 51.16
C THR A 2 -29.57 13.58 50.89
N GLU A 3 -30.55 14.24 51.50
CA GLU A 3 -31.98 13.92 51.34
C GLU A 3 -32.52 14.18 49.93
N LYS A 4 -32.08 15.28 49.28
CA LYS A 4 -32.49 15.57 47.90
C LYS A 4 -31.91 14.53 46.93
N LEU A 5 -30.65 14.14 47.10
CA LEU A 5 -29.98 13.15 46.25
C LEU A 5 -30.65 11.78 46.32
N LYS A 6 -30.98 11.28 47.51
CA LYS A 6 -31.73 10.02 47.65
C LYS A 6 -33.10 10.08 46.99
N LYS A 7 -33.79 11.22 47.11
CA LYS A 7 -35.11 11.43 46.48
C LYS A 7 -35.02 11.42 44.95
N TYR A 8 -34.00 12.06 44.38
CA TYR A 8 -33.74 12.00 42.93
C TYR A 8 -33.34 10.59 42.46
N TRP A 9 -32.56 9.85 43.24
CA TRP A 9 -32.14 8.49 42.92
C TRP A 9 -33.32 7.51 42.93
N LYS A 10 -34.21 7.64 43.93
CA LYS A 10 -35.46 6.89 44.02
C LYS A 10 -36.43 7.27 42.89
N PHE A 11 -36.50 8.55 42.54
CA PHE A 11 -37.32 9.05 41.44
C PHE A 11 -36.85 8.53 40.06
N ILE A 12 -35.54 8.43 39.84
CA ILE A 12 -34.96 7.94 38.59
C ILE A 12 -35.06 6.42 38.45
N SER A 13 -34.95 5.67 39.56
CA SER A 13 -34.88 4.21 39.50
C SER A 13 -36.22 3.51 39.66
N GLU A 14 -37.17 4.09 40.40
CA GLU A 14 -38.40 3.43 40.85
C GLU A 14 -39.65 4.18 40.34
N ASP A 15 -39.67 5.50 40.52
CA ASP A 15 -40.82 6.37 40.16
C ASP A 15 -40.90 6.65 38.64
N ILE A 16 -39.77 6.63 37.91
CA ILE A 16 -39.77 6.87 36.46
C ILE A 16 -40.53 5.80 35.68
N TRP A 17 -40.76 4.62 36.26
CA TRP A 17 -41.41 3.47 35.62
C TRP A 17 -42.91 3.40 35.90
N ASP A 18 -43.36 3.94 37.04
CA ASP A 18 -44.77 3.93 37.50
C ASP A 18 -45.54 5.22 37.15
N VAL A 19 -44.87 6.24 36.59
CA VAL A 19 -45.54 7.48 36.17
C VAL A 19 -46.45 7.23 34.95
N GLU A 20 -47.76 7.20 35.20
CA GLU A 20 -48.80 7.22 34.17
C GLU A 20 -48.68 8.51 33.32
N LEU A 21 -48.23 8.33 32.08
CA LEU A 21 -47.99 9.37 31.06
C LEU A 21 -49.23 10.24 30.70
N THR A 22 -50.39 9.93 31.28
CA THR A 22 -51.70 10.50 30.98
C THR A 22 -52.09 11.66 31.92
N SER A 23 -51.40 11.84 33.06
CA SER A 23 -51.72 12.87 34.07
C SER A 23 -50.79 14.10 34.06
N LEU A 24 -49.83 14.17 33.12
CA LEU A 24 -48.78 15.21 33.09
C LEU A 24 -48.82 16.08 31.82
N THR A 25 -48.47 17.37 31.97
CA THR A 25 -48.37 18.34 30.87
C THR A 25 -47.31 17.91 29.82
N LEU A 26 -47.56 18.24 28.54
CA LEU A 26 -46.77 17.80 27.38
C LEU A 26 -45.24 17.93 27.54
N GLN A 27 -44.76 19.02 28.13
CA GLN A 27 -43.32 19.25 28.31
C GLN A 27 -42.69 18.30 29.34
N LYS A 28 -43.41 17.97 30.41
CA LYS A 28 -42.94 17.00 31.40
C LYS A 28 -42.93 15.59 30.83
N ARG A 29 -43.90 15.25 29.97
CA ARG A 29 -43.98 13.96 29.27
C ARG A 29 -42.76 13.71 28.38
N TRP A 30 -42.29 14.74 27.67
CA TRP A 30 -41.12 14.63 26.81
C TRP A 30 -39.84 14.46 27.64
N GLY A 31 -39.70 15.22 28.74
CA GLY A 31 -38.58 15.06 29.67
C GLY A 31 -38.47 13.66 30.27
N VAL A 32 -39.57 13.08 30.75
CA VAL A 32 -39.57 11.72 31.32
C VAL A 32 -39.28 10.65 30.27
N LYS A 33 -39.84 10.77 29.05
CA LYS A 33 -39.52 9.85 27.94
C LYS A 33 -38.04 9.89 27.58
N SER A 34 -37.47 11.09 27.39
CA SER A 34 -36.06 11.24 27.03
C SER A 34 -35.15 10.71 28.13
N LEU A 35 -35.47 10.94 29.40
CA LEU A 35 -34.70 10.42 30.53
C LEU A 35 -34.77 8.88 30.62
N ARG A 36 -35.94 8.28 30.36
CA ARG A 36 -36.12 6.81 30.34
C ARG A 36 -35.34 6.16 29.20
N VAL A 37 -35.38 6.74 28.00
CA VAL A 37 -34.60 6.28 26.85
C VAL A 37 -33.10 6.45 27.12
N LEU A 38 -32.67 7.59 27.65
CA LEU A 38 -31.27 7.86 27.98
C LEU A 38 -30.74 6.84 29.01
N HIS A 39 -31.54 6.53 30.03
CA HIS A 39 -31.18 5.53 31.04
C HIS A 39 -31.08 4.11 30.44
N LEU A 40 -32.05 3.69 29.61
CA LEU A 40 -32.02 2.41 28.90
C LEU A 40 -30.79 2.28 28.01
N VAL A 41 -30.46 3.33 27.26
CA VAL A 41 -29.28 3.37 26.39
C VAL A 41 -27.99 3.30 27.21
N PHE A 42 -27.86 4.06 28.30
CA PHE A 42 -26.66 4.02 29.15
C PHE A 42 -26.49 2.67 29.86
N LYS A 43 -27.60 2.06 30.31
CA LYS A 43 -27.58 0.74 30.95
C LYS A 43 -27.14 -0.32 29.93
N GLY A 44 -27.77 -0.35 28.75
CA GLY A 44 -27.39 -1.26 27.66
C GLY A 44 -25.94 -1.06 27.21
N PHE A 45 -25.49 0.17 27.01
CA PHE A 45 -24.10 0.47 26.63
C PHE A 45 -23.06 -0.05 27.63
N LYS A 46 -23.40 -0.06 28.94
CA LYS A 46 -22.51 -0.54 30.01
C LYS A 46 -22.61 -2.05 30.23
N GLU A 47 -23.80 -2.64 30.14
CA GLU A 47 -24.02 -4.11 30.21
C GLU A 47 -23.40 -4.82 29.01
N ASP A 48 -23.54 -4.27 27.80
CA ASP A 48 -23.04 -4.88 26.56
C ASP A 48 -21.53 -4.70 26.36
N LYS A 49 -20.81 -4.12 27.33
CA LYS A 49 -19.35 -3.86 27.25
C LYS A 49 -18.95 -3.19 25.92
N CYS A 50 -19.84 -2.38 25.36
CA CYS A 50 -19.69 -1.74 24.07
C CYS A 50 -18.36 -0.93 23.94
N PRO A 51 -17.87 -0.21 24.97
CA PRO A 51 -16.57 0.45 24.90
C PRO A 51 -15.39 -0.54 24.74
N LEU A 52 -15.49 -1.73 25.37
CA LEU A 52 -14.47 -2.76 25.25
C LEU A 52 -14.45 -3.37 23.84
N HIS A 53 -15.63 -3.60 23.26
CA HIS A 53 -15.77 -4.04 21.88
C HIS A 53 -15.25 -3.01 20.87
N ALA A 54 -15.62 -1.73 21.05
CA ALA A 54 -15.12 -0.64 20.21
C ALA A 54 -13.59 -0.51 20.30
N SER A 55 -13.02 -0.58 21.50
CA SER A 55 -11.56 -0.55 21.70
C SER A 55 -10.85 -1.78 21.13
N ALA A 56 -11.47 -2.96 21.20
CA ALA A 56 -10.91 -4.17 20.59
C ALA A 56 -10.90 -4.07 19.07
N LEU A 57 -11.92 -3.45 18.46
CA LEU A 57 -12.01 -3.27 17.01
C LEU A 57 -10.98 -2.26 16.49
N THR A 58 -10.77 -1.15 17.20
CA THR A 58 -9.72 -0.17 16.86
C THR A 58 -8.32 -0.77 17.02
N PHE A 59 -8.08 -1.53 18.10
CA PHE A 59 -6.83 -2.26 18.29
C PHE A 59 -6.60 -3.30 17.19
N ASN A 60 -7.63 -4.07 16.83
CA ASN A 60 -7.54 -5.05 15.77
C ASN A 60 -7.27 -4.40 14.39
N SER A 61 -7.86 -3.22 14.13
CA SER A 61 -7.56 -2.43 12.94
C SER A 61 -6.10 -1.95 12.94
N LEU A 62 -5.61 -1.43 14.08
CA LEU A 62 -4.23 -0.96 14.22
C LEU A 62 -3.21 -2.11 14.05
N MET A 63 -3.48 -3.26 14.66
CA MET A 63 -2.62 -4.45 14.53
C MET A 63 -2.66 -5.05 13.13
N ALA A 64 -3.79 -4.96 12.41
CA ALA A 64 -3.90 -5.41 11.03
C ALA A 64 -3.12 -4.53 10.04
N VAL A 65 -2.83 -3.27 10.37
CA VAL A 65 -1.99 -2.38 9.55
C VAL A 65 -0.54 -2.89 9.49
N MET A 66 -0.01 -3.45 10.57
CA MET A 66 1.40 -3.81 10.67
C MET A 66 1.80 -4.94 9.69
N PRO A 67 1.06 -6.07 9.58
CA PRO A 67 1.29 -7.08 8.54
C PRO A 67 1.06 -6.58 7.12
N VAL A 68 0.11 -5.66 6.91
CA VAL A 68 -0.16 -5.08 5.59
C VAL A 68 1.00 -4.20 5.13
N LEU A 69 1.59 -3.40 6.02
CA LEU A 69 2.79 -2.61 5.74
C LEU A 69 4.00 -3.51 5.43
N ALA A 70 4.20 -4.58 6.21
CA ALA A 70 5.28 -5.53 5.96
C ALA A 70 5.14 -6.21 4.59
N LEU A 71 3.93 -6.62 4.23
CA LEU A 71 3.64 -7.20 2.93
C LEU A 71 3.82 -6.18 1.79
N SER A 72 3.33 -4.95 1.96
CA SER A 72 3.49 -3.88 0.97
C SER A 72 4.96 -3.58 0.69
N LEU A 73 5.80 -3.51 1.74
CA LEU A 73 7.23 -3.29 1.59
C LEU A 73 7.94 -4.48 0.93
N ALA A 74 7.55 -5.71 1.28
CA ALA A 74 8.06 -6.91 0.62
C ALA A 74 7.73 -6.89 -0.89
N LEU A 75 6.50 -6.58 -1.25
CA LEU A 75 6.07 -6.45 -2.65
C LEU A 75 6.80 -5.32 -3.39
N ALA A 76 7.00 -4.17 -2.75
CA ALA A 76 7.74 -3.05 -3.35
C ALA A 76 9.18 -3.44 -3.74
N ARG A 77 9.82 -4.32 -2.96
CA ARG A 77 11.13 -4.87 -3.30
C ARG A 77 11.07 -5.91 -4.42
N VAL A 78 10.00 -6.72 -4.46
CA VAL A 78 9.80 -7.79 -5.44
C VAL A 78 9.49 -7.27 -6.84
N PHE A 79 8.81 -6.13 -6.98
CA PHE A 79 8.48 -5.53 -8.28
C PHE A 79 9.65 -4.78 -8.97
N GLY A 80 10.89 -5.03 -8.56
CA GLY A 80 12.07 -4.58 -9.31
C GLY A 80 12.71 -3.27 -8.83
N GLY A 81 12.44 -2.85 -7.59
CA GLY A 81 13.15 -1.73 -6.97
C GLY A 81 14.66 -1.99 -6.82
N ALA A 82 15.08 -3.25 -6.72
CA ALA A 82 16.48 -3.64 -6.59
C ALA A 82 17.29 -3.35 -7.87
N ASP A 83 16.85 -3.83 -9.04
CA ASP A 83 17.56 -3.62 -10.31
C ASP A 83 17.56 -2.15 -10.77
N LEU A 84 16.52 -1.39 -10.41
CA LEU A 84 16.43 0.04 -10.69
C LEU A 84 17.33 0.85 -9.75
N ALA A 85 17.35 0.50 -8.45
CA ALA A 85 18.23 1.11 -7.46
C ALA A 85 19.70 0.81 -7.78
N GLU A 86 20.03 -0.42 -8.14
CA GLU A 86 21.39 -0.83 -8.50
C GLU A 86 21.90 -0.05 -9.72
N ARG A 87 21.05 0.16 -10.73
CA ARG A 87 21.38 0.97 -11.91
C ARG A 87 21.55 2.46 -11.59
N GLN A 88 20.77 3.00 -10.66
CA GLN A 88 20.94 4.39 -10.21
C GLN A 88 22.21 4.57 -9.37
N VAL A 89 22.46 3.67 -8.43
CA VAL A 89 23.64 3.72 -7.56
C VAL A 89 24.91 3.57 -8.40
N ARG A 90 24.96 2.59 -9.31
CA ARG A 90 26.13 2.36 -10.19
C ARG A 90 26.42 3.55 -11.10
N LYS A 91 25.40 4.25 -11.61
CA LYS A 91 25.56 5.49 -12.38
C LYS A 91 26.18 6.61 -11.55
N VAL A 92 25.68 6.82 -10.33
CA VAL A 92 26.20 7.86 -9.42
C VAL A 92 27.65 7.57 -9.03
N VAL A 93 27.97 6.32 -8.69
CA VAL A 93 29.34 5.90 -8.35
C VAL A 93 30.29 6.08 -9.53
N TYR A 94 29.88 5.70 -10.74
CA TYR A 94 30.68 5.92 -11.95
C TYR A 94 30.87 7.42 -12.25
N GLU A 95 29.83 8.24 -12.08
CA GLU A 95 29.92 9.69 -12.28
C GLU A 95 30.88 10.35 -11.26
N ILE A 96 30.83 9.94 -9.99
CA ILE A 96 31.76 10.43 -8.96
C ILE A 96 33.19 10.00 -9.30
N THR A 97 33.40 8.73 -9.66
CA THR A 97 34.74 8.18 -9.96
C THR A 97 35.36 8.87 -11.18
N SER A 98 34.59 9.08 -12.25
CA SER A 98 35.05 9.77 -13.45
C SER A 98 35.35 11.25 -13.22
N ARG A 99 34.59 11.95 -12.36
CA ARG A 99 34.92 13.33 -11.96
C ARG A 99 36.23 13.39 -11.19
N LEU A 100 36.49 12.43 -10.31
CA LEU A 100 37.73 12.34 -9.55
C LEU A 100 38.93 11.99 -10.44
N GLU A 101 38.76 11.10 -11.44
CA GLU A 101 39.80 10.84 -12.45
C GLU A 101 40.09 12.06 -13.33
N VAL A 102 39.07 12.84 -13.70
CA VAL A 102 39.25 14.07 -14.49
C VAL A 102 39.98 15.15 -13.67
N THR A 103 39.68 15.31 -12.37
CA THR A 103 40.41 16.26 -11.52
C THR A 103 41.80 15.76 -11.09
N ALA A 104 42.04 14.45 -11.05
CA ALA A 104 43.35 13.88 -10.77
C ALA A 104 44.31 13.93 -11.97
N ASN A 105 43.77 13.96 -13.21
CA ASN A 105 44.55 14.02 -14.44
C ASN A 105 44.76 15.45 -14.98
N VAL A 106 44.26 16.48 -14.28
CA VAL A 106 44.46 17.88 -14.66
C VAL A 106 45.38 18.52 -13.64
N ASP A 107 46.66 18.64 -14.00
CA ASP A 107 47.61 19.50 -13.27
C ASP A 107 47.41 20.97 -13.68
N GLU A 108 47.89 21.93 -12.89
CA GLU A 108 47.67 23.38 -13.07
C GLU A 108 48.12 23.93 -14.45
N THR A 109 48.85 23.13 -15.24
CA THR A 109 49.33 23.43 -16.60
C THR A 109 48.44 22.93 -17.75
N GLY A 110 47.33 22.25 -17.49
CA GLY A 110 46.34 21.89 -18.53
C GLY A 110 46.69 20.71 -19.44
N GLU A 111 47.69 19.89 -19.10
CA GLU A 111 48.00 18.64 -19.82
C GLU A 111 47.44 17.42 -19.08
N SER A 112 46.81 16.51 -19.83
CA SER A 112 46.21 15.28 -19.31
C SER A 112 47.24 14.17 -19.15
N PHE A 113 47.52 13.77 -17.91
CA PHE A 113 48.31 12.56 -17.67
C PHE A 113 47.41 11.31 -17.79
N PRO A 114 47.81 10.27 -18.52
CA PRO A 114 47.10 9.00 -18.49
C PRO A 114 47.29 8.34 -17.11
N LYS A 115 46.17 7.84 -16.54
CA LYS A 115 46.15 7.12 -15.25
C LYS A 115 47.30 6.10 -15.19
N PRO A 116 48.28 6.24 -14.28
CA PRO A 116 49.34 5.26 -14.18
C PRO A 116 48.71 3.89 -13.83
N PRO A 117 49.15 2.80 -14.48
CA PRO A 117 48.78 1.44 -14.08
C PRO A 117 48.93 1.32 -12.56
N VAL A 118 47.99 0.67 -11.88
CA VAL A 118 48.01 0.48 -10.40
C VAL A 118 49.35 -0.06 -9.90
N ALA A 119 50.11 -0.76 -10.75
CA ALA A 119 51.45 -1.27 -10.47
C ALA A 119 52.60 -0.22 -10.49
N LEU A 120 52.34 1.01 -10.95
CA LEU A 120 53.33 2.09 -11.11
C LEU A 120 53.06 3.31 -10.20
N ALA A 121 52.01 3.28 -9.38
CA ALA A 121 51.78 4.31 -8.37
C ALA A 121 52.89 4.24 -7.30
N PRO A 122 53.49 5.37 -6.88
CA PRO A 122 54.42 5.36 -5.76
C PRO A 122 53.71 4.73 -4.55
N PRO A 123 54.41 3.87 -3.78
CA PRO A 123 53.81 3.26 -2.59
C PRO A 123 53.25 4.38 -1.70
N ALA A 124 51.97 4.25 -1.36
CA ALA A 124 51.27 5.24 -0.54
C ALA A 124 52.12 5.56 0.70
N GLU A 125 52.43 6.84 0.90
CA GLU A 125 53.10 7.27 2.12
C GLU A 125 52.18 6.99 3.30
N ASP A 126 52.70 6.27 4.30
CA ASP A 126 51.97 5.78 5.47
C ASP A 126 51.15 6.91 6.13
N GLY A 127 49.83 6.92 5.88
CA GLY A 127 48.87 7.82 6.51
C GLY A 127 48.16 8.83 5.60
N VAL A 128 48.53 8.95 4.32
CA VAL A 128 47.82 9.81 3.36
C VAL A 128 46.90 8.96 2.47
N TRP A 129 45.59 9.12 2.66
CA TRP A 129 44.57 8.45 1.85
C TRP A 129 44.57 9.03 0.43
N THR A 130 44.90 8.24 -0.57
CA THR A 130 44.84 8.67 -1.98
C THR A 130 43.42 8.55 -2.54
N THR A 131 43.07 9.38 -3.54
CA THR A 131 41.74 9.36 -4.18
C THR A 131 41.43 8.01 -4.85
N ALA A 132 42.45 7.28 -5.28
CA ALA A 132 42.33 5.94 -5.85
C ALA A 132 41.99 4.89 -4.77
N GLU A 133 42.60 4.96 -3.59
CA GLU A 133 42.33 4.02 -2.48
C GLU A 133 40.92 4.22 -1.91
N ILE A 134 40.46 5.46 -1.77
CA ILE A 134 39.10 5.75 -1.29
C ILE A 134 38.05 5.22 -2.28
N ALA A 135 38.30 5.37 -3.59
CA ALA A 135 37.41 4.84 -4.62
C ALA A 135 37.37 3.31 -4.60
N ASP A 136 38.52 2.65 -4.40
CA ASP A 136 38.59 1.19 -4.33
C ASP A 136 37.92 0.65 -3.05
N GLU A 137 38.12 1.29 -1.90
CA GLU A 137 37.47 0.94 -0.63
C GLU A 137 35.95 1.11 -0.69
N LEU A 138 35.46 2.19 -1.32
CA LEU A 138 34.04 2.43 -1.55
C LEU A 138 33.44 1.41 -2.51
N ASN A 139 34.09 1.14 -3.64
CA ASN A 139 33.62 0.13 -4.59
C ASN A 139 33.58 -1.26 -3.93
N LYS A 140 34.58 -1.60 -3.11
CA LYS A 140 34.64 -2.85 -2.35
C LYS A 140 33.60 -2.94 -1.24
N ALA A 141 33.29 -1.84 -0.55
CA ALA A 141 32.23 -1.77 0.45
C ALA A 141 30.83 -1.87 -0.19
N VAL A 142 30.66 -1.26 -1.36
CA VAL A 142 29.43 -1.33 -2.17
C VAL A 142 29.22 -2.75 -2.70
N ASP A 143 30.26 -3.37 -3.28
CA ASP A 143 30.23 -4.76 -3.74
C ASP A 143 30.07 -5.76 -2.58
N ALA A 144 30.64 -5.48 -1.40
CA ALA A 144 30.41 -6.27 -0.19
C ALA A 144 28.97 -6.15 0.34
N GLY A 145 28.39 -4.95 0.28
CA GLY A 145 26.99 -4.71 0.65
C GLY A 145 26.00 -5.39 -0.30
N PHE A 146 26.30 -5.42 -1.59
CA PHE A 146 25.46 -6.09 -2.59
C PHE A 146 25.68 -7.61 -2.64
N SER A 147 26.90 -8.12 -2.45
CA SER A 147 27.17 -9.57 -2.36
C SER A 147 26.58 -10.23 -1.11
N GLN A 148 26.46 -9.50 0.02
CA GLN A 148 25.68 -9.98 1.18
C GLN A 148 24.18 -10.11 0.87
N MET A 149 23.67 -9.31 -0.06
CA MET A 149 22.26 -9.33 -0.45
C MET A 149 21.98 -10.39 -1.53
N GLU A 150 22.97 -10.78 -2.34
CA GLU A 150 22.87 -11.81 -3.39
C GLU A 150 22.56 -13.22 -2.85
N GLN A 151 22.92 -13.50 -1.58
CA GLN A 151 22.57 -14.77 -0.92
C GLN A 151 21.10 -14.87 -0.49
N ILE A 152 20.40 -13.73 -0.35
CA ILE A 152 18.96 -13.74 -0.09
C ILE A 152 18.31 -13.96 -1.45
N ASN A 153 18.00 -15.22 -1.78
CA ASN A 153 17.36 -15.59 -3.02
C ASN A 153 16.11 -14.70 -3.25
N PHE A 154 16.27 -13.65 -4.06
CA PHE A 154 15.23 -12.65 -4.27
C PHE A 154 13.99 -13.27 -4.92
N ALA A 155 14.17 -14.33 -5.70
CA ALA A 155 13.09 -15.16 -6.22
C ALA A 155 12.38 -15.97 -5.11
N ALA A 156 13.10 -16.43 -4.08
CA ALA A 156 12.49 -17.02 -2.89
C ALA A 156 11.70 -15.98 -2.08
N LEU A 157 12.21 -14.76 -1.91
CA LEU A 157 11.45 -13.69 -1.24
C LEU A 157 10.20 -13.27 -2.04
N GLY A 158 10.29 -13.22 -3.37
CA GLY A 158 9.15 -12.94 -4.25
C GLY A 158 8.06 -14.00 -4.20
N SER A 159 8.45 -15.27 -4.26
CA SER A 159 7.51 -16.39 -4.15
C SER A 159 6.88 -16.49 -2.75
N VAL A 160 7.65 -16.22 -1.68
CA VAL A 160 7.13 -16.13 -0.30
C VAL A 160 6.13 -14.97 -0.15
N GLY A 161 6.45 -13.79 -0.72
CA GLY A 161 5.54 -12.63 -0.72
C GLY A 161 4.25 -12.89 -1.50
N LEU A 162 4.34 -13.56 -2.66
CA LEU A 162 3.18 -13.97 -3.45
C LEU A 162 2.31 -14.98 -2.68
N ALA A 163 2.92 -16.00 -2.07
CA ALA A 163 2.21 -16.97 -1.24
C ALA A 163 1.50 -16.30 -0.06
N PHE A 164 2.17 -15.34 0.59
CA PHE A 164 1.59 -14.58 1.70
C PHE A 164 0.44 -13.67 1.24
N LEU A 165 0.54 -13.05 0.05
CA LEU A 165 -0.56 -12.26 -0.52
C LEU A 165 -1.78 -13.13 -0.77
N LEU A 166 -1.61 -14.28 -1.43
CA LEU A 166 -2.70 -15.24 -1.66
C LEU A 166 -3.32 -15.71 -0.35
N TRP A 167 -2.50 -16.00 0.65
CA TRP A 167 -2.95 -16.34 2.00
C TRP A 167 -3.80 -15.22 2.62
N MET A 168 -3.33 -13.97 2.56
CA MET A 168 -4.05 -12.82 3.11
C MET A 168 -5.40 -12.61 2.44
N VAL A 169 -5.45 -12.72 1.12
CA VAL A 169 -6.70 -12.57 0.37
C VAL A 169 -7.72 -13.64 0.77
N ILE A 170 -7.29 -14.89 0.94
CA ILE A 170 -8.16 -15.99 1.42
C ILE A 170 -8.70 -15.67 2.81
N VAL A 171 -7.87 -15.16 3.72
CA VAL A 171 -8.28 -14.80 5.09
C VAL A 171 -9.29 -13.65 5.09
N VAL A 172 -9.08 -12.61 4.28
CA VAL A 172 -9.97 -11.45 4.21
C VAL A 172 -11.32 -11.83 3.62
N LEU A 173 -11.35 -12.54 2.48
CA LEU A 173 -12.59 -13.00 1.86
C LEU A 173 -13.36 -13.97 2.77
N GLY A 174 -12.64 -14.84 3.50
CA GLY A 174 -13.25 -15.72 4.49
C GLY A 174 -13.98 -14.96 5.60
N LYS A 175 -13.35 -13.91 6.16
CA LYS A 175 -13.99 -13.05 7.18
C LYS A 175 -15.22 -12.33 6.65
N VAL A 176 -15.18 -11.88 5.39
CA VAL A 176 -16.32 -11.23 4.73
C VAL A 176 -17.48 -12.22 4.56
N GLU A 177 -17.19 -13.45 4.12
CA GLU A 177 -18.22 -14.49 4.01
C GLU A 177 -18.81 -14.85 5.37
N ASP A 178 -17.99 -14.97 6.42
CA ASP A 178 -18.47 -15.29 7.76
C ASP A 178 -19.35 -14.18 8.35
N SER A 179 -19.04 -12.91 8.08
CA SER A 179 -19.89 -11.77 8.44
C SER A 179 -21.23 -11.84 7.73
N PHE A 180 -21.23 -12.15 6.43
CA PHE A 180 -22.46 -12.32 5.65
C PHE A 180 -23.27 -13.53 6.11
N ASN A 181 -22.61 -14.66 6.39
CA ASN A 181 -23.23 -15.87 6.93
C ASN A 181 -23.88 -15.60 8.30
N THR A 182 -23.27 -14.71 9.10
CA THR A 182 -23.85 -14.26 10.38
C THR A 182 -25.09 -13.40 10.16
N VAL A 183 -25.06 -12.45 9.22
CA VAL A 183 -26.21 -11.60 8.88
C VAL A 183 -27.37 -12.40 8.31
N TRP A 184 -27.09 -13.40 7.47
CA TRP A 184 -28.10 -14.26 6.84
C TRP A 184 -28.43 -15.54 7.63
N GLY A 185 -27.83 -15.76 8.80
CA GLY A 185 -28.15 -16.88 9.69
C GLY A 185 -27.81 -18.27 9.14
N VAL A 186 -26.80 -18.39 8.26
CA VAL A 186 -26.43 -19.67 7.64
C VAL A 186 -25.62 -20.54 8.62
N ALA A 187 -26.20 -21.65 9.07
CA ALA A 187 -25.67 -22.48 10.17
C ALA A 187 -24.50 -23.44 9.81
N ARG A 188 -24.19 -23.66 8.53
CA ARG A 188 -23.04 -24.48 8.09
C ARG A 188 -22.25 -23.78 6.99
N GLY A 189 -20.98 -23.48 7.28
CA GLY A 189 -20.03 -22.97 6.30
C GLY A 189 -19.64 -24.03 5.27
N ARG A 190 -19.42 -23.60 4.02
CA ARG A 190 -18.85 -24.45 2.96
C ARG A 190 -17.49 -25.02 3.38
N PRO A 191 -17.10 -26.20 2.86
CA PRO A 191 -15.80 -26.80 3.20
C PRO A 191 -14.64 -25.91 2.72
N TYR A 192 -13.59 -25.82 3.55
CA TYR A 192 -12.47 -24.89 3.36
C TYR A 192 -11.78 -24.99 1.99
N HIS A 193 -11.65 -26.18 1.41
CA HIS A 193 -11.02 -26.37 0.10
C HIS A 193 -11.83 -25.75 -1.05
N ARG A 194 -13.18 -25.81 -1.00
CA ARG A 194 -14.02 -25.16 -2.02
C ARG A 194 -13.95 -23.65 -1.91
N LYS A 195 -13.94 -23.11 -0.69
CA LYS A 195 -13.74 -21.67 -0.45
C LYS A 195 -12.43 -21.18 -1.06
N ILE A 196 -11.32 -21.91 -0.83
CA ILE A 196 -10.00 -21.55 -1.37
C ILE A 196 -10.04 -21.49 -2.90
N ILE A 197 -10.61 -22.50 -3.55
CA ILE A 197 -10.69 -22.58 -5.01
C ILE A 197 -11.59 -21.45 -5.58
N ASP A 198 -12.79 -21.27 -5.03
CA ASP A 198 -13.74 -20.25 -5.48
C ASP A 198 -13.14 -18.83 -5.32
N TYR A 199 -12.48 -18.55 -4.20
CA TYR A 199 -11.83 -17.26 -3.94
C TYR A 199 -10.63 -17.04 -4.86
N LEU A 200 -9.78 -18.06 -5.06
CA LEU A 200 -8.62 -17.97 -5.95
C LEU A 200 -9.05 -17.69 -7.39
N PHE A 201 -10.10 -18.36 -7.86
CA PHE A 201 -10.70 -18.08 -9.17
C PHE A 201 -11.23 -16.65 -9.26
N MET A 202 -11.97 -16.16 -8.25
CA MET A 202 -12.46 -14.79 -8.25
C MET A 202 -11.32 -13.77 -8.35
N VAL A 203 -10.24 -13.98 -7.59
CA VAL A 203 -9.09 -13.06 -7.49
C VAL A 203 -8.25 -13.04 -8.77
N ILE A 204 -8.18 -14.16 -9.50
CA ILE A 204 -7.45 -14.24 -10.77
C ILE A 204 -8.33 -13.78 -11.94
N ILE A 205 -9.59 -14.24 -12.00
CA ILE A 205 -10.51 -13.98 -13.10
C ILE A 205 -10.98 -12.52 -13.11
N LEU A 206 -11.29 -11.92 -11.95
CA LEU A 206 -11.84 -10.57 -11.88
C LEU A 206 -10.91 -9.49 -12.48
N PRO A 207 -9.61 -9.39 -12.11
CA PRO A 207 -8.71 -8.43 -12.73
C PRO A 207 -8.46 -8.79 -14.20
N LEU A 208 -8.39 -10.07 -14.56
CA LEU A 208 -8.26 -10.48 -15.96
C LEU A 208 -9.43 -9.96 -16.79
N LEU A 209 -10.66 -10.10 -16.29
CA LEU A 209 -11.87 -9.64 -16.95
C LEU A 209 -11.88 -8.11 -17.10
N ILE A 210 -11.46 -7.37 -16.08
CA ILE A 210 -11.31 -5.90 -16.15
C ILE A 210 -10.26 -5.51 -17.21
N THR A 211 -9.10 -6.17 -17.24
CA THR A 211 -8.06 -5.87 -18.24
C THR A 211 -8.53 -6.18 -19.66
N MET A 212 -9.30 -7.24 -19.84
CA MET A 212 -9.83 -7.64 -21.14
C MET A 212 -10.95 -6.69 -21.61
N ALA A 213 -11.82 -6.26 -20.71
CA ALA A 213 -12.84 -5.25 -20.99
C ALA A 213 -12.21 -3.89 -21.35
N ALA A 214 -11.20 -3.46 -20.59
CA ALA A 214 -10.47 -2.22 -20.87
C ALA A 214 -9.72 -2.26 -22.21
N SER A 215 -9.14 -3.42 -22.55
CA SER A 215 -8.42 -3.62 -23.82
C SER A 215 -9.33 -3.43 -25.03
N PHE A 216 -10.58 -3.91 -24.96
CA PHE A 216 -11.56 -3.71 -26.03
C PHE A 216 -11.91 -2.23 -26.23
N SER A 217 -12.13 -1.49 -25.14
CA SER A 217 -12.41 -0.05 -25.19
C SER A 217 -11.23 0.77 -25.75
N ILE A 218 -10.00 0.43 -25.38
CA ILE A 218 -8.80 1.11 -25.88
C ILE A 218 -8.59 0.77 -27.36
N ALA A 219 -8.82 -0.47 -27.78
CA ALA A 219 -8.71 -0.88 -29.18
C ALA A 219 -9.73 -0.15 -30.08
N GLU A 220 -10.97 0.04 -29.62
CA GLU A 220 -11.98 0.82 -30.34
C GLU A 220 -11.58 2.30 -30.44
N LEU A 221 -11.06 2.89 -29.36
CA LEU A 221 -10.61 4.28 -29.33
C LEU A 221 -9.40 4.49 -30.25
N ALA A 222 -8.44 3.57 -30.26
CA ALA A 222 -7.30 3.57 -31.17
C ALA A 222 -7.75 3.40 -32.63
N ALA A 223 -8.70 2.50 -32.90
CA ALA A 223 -9.25 2.30 -34.24
C ALA A 223 -9.99 3.54 -34.77
N LYS A 224 -10.75 4.24 -33.92
CA LYS A 224 -11.40 5.51 -34.25
C LYS A 224 -10.40 6.63 -34.48
N PHE A 225 -9.33 6.70 -33.69
CA PHE A 225 -8.28 7.70 -33.83
C PHE A 225 -7.49 7.50 -35.13
N LEU A 226 -7.12 6.26 -35.46
CA LEU A 226 -6.44 5.91 -36.71
C LEU A 226 -7.30 6.20 -37.95
N HIS A 227 -8.58 5.83 -37.95
CA HIS A 227 -9.46 6.18 -39.07
C HIS A 227 -9.70 7.69 -39.20
N GLY A 228 -9.80 8.42 -38.07
CA GLY A 228 -9.96 9.88 -38.08
C GLY A 228 -8.74 10.62 -38.63
N SER A 229 -7.54 10.25 -38.18
CA SER A 229 -6.27 10.83 -38.65
C SER A 229 -6.02 10.52 -40.13
N LEU A 230 -6.20 9.26 -40.55
CA LEU A 230 -5.99 8.86 -41.94
C LEU A 230 -7.00 9.53 -42.87
N ALA A 231 -8.26 9.71 -42.45
CA ALA A 231 -9.26 10.41 -43.24
C ALA A 231 -8.94 11.90 -43.43
N THR A 232 -8.44 12.57 -42.38
CA THR A 232 -8.03 13.98 -42.49
C THR A 232 -6.78 14.18 -43.33
N ASP A 233 -5.82 13.27 -43.24
CA ASP A 233 -4.57 13.35 -44.01
C ASP A 233 -4.81 13.07 -45.50
N ILE A 234 -5.70 12.12 -45.83
CA ILE A 234 -6.08 11.81 -47.22
C ILE A 234 -6.88 12.97 -47.85
N ASP A 235 -7.81 13.61 -47.12
CA ASP A 235 -8.55 14.78 -47.61
C ASP A 235 -7.63 16.00 -47.82
N ALA A 236 -6.63 16.19 -46.94
CA ALA A 236 -5.62 17.24 -47.10
C ALA A 236 -4.73 17.02 -48.33
N VAL A 237 -4.30 15.78 -48.58
CA VAL A 237 -3.47 15.41 -49.75
C VAL A 237 -4.27 15.46 -51.06
N THR A 238 -5.56 15.11 -51.05
CA THR A 238 -6.40 15.19 -52.25
C THR A 238 -6.82 16.63 -52.59
N LYS A 239 -7.07 17.48 -51.60
CA LYS A 239 -7.38 18.92 -51.81
C LYS A 239 -6.19 19.76 -52.23
N THR A 240 -4.96 19.38 -51.87
CA THR A 240 -3.74 20.10 -52.27
C THR A 240 -3.36 19.93 -53.74
N GLY A 241 -4.13 19.16 -54.53
CA GLY A 241 -3.96 19.12 -55.99
C GLY A 241 -2.61 18.55 -56.44
N MET A 242 -1.90 17.83 -55.55
CA MET A 242 -0.57 17.28 -55.80
C MET A 242 -0.54 16.30 -56.98
N TRP A 243 -1.67 15.64 -57.26
CA TRP A 243 -1.84 14.70 -58.37
C TRP A 243 -2.12 15.35 -59.72
N ARG A 244 -2.30 16.69 -59.79
CA ARG A 244 -2.62 17.39 -61.04
C ARG A 244 -1.39 17.83 -61.85
N ASN A 245 -0.19 17.65 -61.31
CA ASN A 245 1.09 18.00 -61.92
C ASN A 245 2.06 16.81 -62.02
N LEU A 246 1.54 15.58 -62.10
CA LEU A 246 2.29 14.36 -62.43
C LEU A 246 1.79 13.82 -63.78
#